data_AF-A0A956Z576-F1
#
_entry.id   AF-A0A956Z576-F1
#
_cell.length_a   1.000
_cell.length_b   1.000
_cell.length_c   1.000
_cell.angle_alpha   90.00
_cell.angle_beta   90.00
_cell.angle_gamma   90.00
#
_symmetry.space_group_name_H-M   'P 1'
#
loop_
_entity.id
_entity.type
_entity.pdbx_description
1 polymer ?
#
loop_
_entity_poly.entity_id
_entity_poly.type
_entity_poly.pdbx_seq_one_letter_code
_entity_poly.pdbx_strand_id
1 'polypeptide(L)'
;MNDSKLNDSKLNDFDLIDFQRKARNTTCPQKLFALWDQVCTLYERGQISAYEWNEMKDLLKPSISKASLVRIMVDDSFERKTA
;
A
#
# COMPACT_ATOMS: atom_id res chain seq x y z
N MET A 1 14.33 2.35 44.83
CA MET A 1 14.69 2.30 43.40
C MET A 1 13.61 1.46 42.74
N ASN A 2 12.62 2.12 42.13
CA ASN A 2 11.52 1.43 41.46
C ASN A 2 11.87 1.27 39.99
N ASP A 3 11.93 0.01 39.56
CA ASP A 3 11.90 -0.41 38.16
C ASP A 3 10.68 0.17 37.46
N SER A 4 10.87 1.31 36.77
CA SER A 4 9.90 1.83 35.81
C SER A 4 9.93 0.98 34.55
N LYS A 5 9.20 -0.12 34.66
CA LYS A 5 8.57 -0.91 33.61
C LYS A 5 7.90 0.02 32.58
N LEU A 6 8.64 0.45 31.56
CA LEU A 6 8.07 1.16 30.41
C LEU A 6 7.43 0.13 29.48
N ASN A 7 6.26 -0.35 29.88
CA ASN A 7 5.44 -1.28 29.13
C ASN A 7 4.78 -0.58 27.93
N ASP A 8 4.89 -1.23 26.77
CA ASP A 8 3.80 -1.46 25.81
C ASP A 8 2.99 -0.27 25.29
N SER A 9 3.65 0.65 24.58
CA SER A 9 2.99 1.40 23.50
C SER A 9 3.99 1.72 22.40
N LYS A 10 4.32 0.71 21.59
CA LYS A 10 4.56 0.97 20.17
C LYS A 10 3.26 1.51 19.61
N LEU A 11 3.06 2.82 19.78
CA LEU A 11 2.11 3.60 19.02
C LEU A 11 2.38 3.27 17.56
N ASN A 12 1.44 2.57 16.94
CA ASN A 12 1.38 2.35 15.49
C ASN A 12 1.05 3.69 14.82
N ASP A 13 1.93 4.68 14.98
CA ASP A 13 1.84 5.91 14.22
C ASP A 13 2.17 5.57 12.78
N PHE A 14 1.21 5.83 11.92
CA PHE A 14 1.41 5.77 10.49
C PHE A 14 2.48 6.80 10.11
N ASP A 15 3.60 6.34 9.55
CA ASP A 15 4.64 7.20 9.00
C ASP A 15 4.46 7.29 7.49
N LEU A 16 3.93 8.42 7.02
CA LEU A 16 3.71 8.69 5.60
C LEU A 16 4.99 8.49 4.78
N ILE A 17 6.15 8.91 5.29
CA ILE A 17 7.41 8.85 4.56
C ILE A 17 7.87 7.40 4.40
N ASP A 18 7.75 6.58 5.46
CA ASP A 18 8.07 5.15 5.39
C ASP A 18 7.14 4.41 4.42
N PHE A 19 5.83 4.69 4.47
CA PHE A 19 4.86 4.10 3.55
C PHE A 19 5.11 4.52 2.09
N GLN A 20 5.42 5.79 1.84
CA GLN A 20 5.78 6.26 0.52
C GLN A 20 7.08 5.59 0.02
N ARG A 21 8.09 5.45 0.88
CA ARG A 21 9.34 4.75 0.55
C ARG A 21 9.08 3.27 0.21
N LYS A 22 8.21 2.59 0.97
CA LYS A 22 7.79 1.22 0.66
C LYS A 22 7.11 1.13 -0.70
N ALA A 23 6.17 2.03 -0.98
CA ALA A 23 5.47 2.08 -2.27
C ALA A 23 6.45 2.27 -3.44
N ARG A 24 7.39 3.22 -3.34
CA ARG A 24 8.39 3.50 -4.39
C ARG A 24 9.34 2.34 -4.65
N ASN A 25 9.72 1.59 -3.61
CA ASN A 25 10.66 0.47 -3.72
C ASN A 25 9.98 -0.87 -4.07
N THR A 26 8.65 -0.94 -4.08
CA THR A 26 7.91 -2.18 -4.32
C THR A 26 7.57 -2.31 -5.81
N THR A 27 8.17 -3.29 -6.46
CA THR A 27 7.90 -3.63 -7.87
C THR A 27 6.83 -4.71 -8.03
N CYS A 28 6.53 -5.45 -6.96
CA CYS A 28 5.55 -6.53 -6.98
C CYS A 28 4.12 -5.98 -6.85
N PRO A 29 3.23 -6.20 -7.84
CA PRO A 29 1.85 -5.70 -7.80
C PRO A 29 1.06 -6.15 -6.57
N GLN A 30 1.18 -7.42 -6.18
CA GLN A 30 0.47 -7.96 -5.01
C GLN A 30 0.83 -7.20 -3.72
N LYS A 31 2.12 -6.87 -3.55
CA LYS A 31 2.58 -6.10 -2.39
C LYS A 31 2.10 -4.66 -2.43
N LEU A 32 2.01 -4.05 -3.62
CA LEU A 32 1.41 -2.71 -3.79
C LEU A 32 -0.08 -2.71 -3.45
N PHE A 33 -0.82 -3.75 -3.84
CA PHE A 33 -2.23 -3.91 -3.45
C PHE A 33 -2.40 -4.09 -1.94
N ALA A 34 -1.57 -4.93 -1.30
CA ALA A 34 -1.60 -5.09 0.15
C ALA A 34 -1.28 -3.77 0.88
N LEU A 35 -0.33 -2.99 0.37
CA LEU A 35 0.00 -1.67 0.92
C LEU A 35 -1.17 -0.69 0.75
N TRP A 36 -1.87 -0.73 -0.39
CA TRP A 36 -3.06 0.08 -0.63
C TRP A 36 -4.21 -0.27 0.32
N ASP A 37 -4.49 -1.57 0.49
CA ASP A 37 -5.51 -2.08 1.41
C ASP A 37 -5.24 -1.65 2.86
N GLN A 38 -3.98 -1.68 3.28
CA GLN A 38 -3.56 -1.18 4.58
C GLN A 38 -3.83 0.32 4.74
N VAL A 39 -3.51 1.15 3.74
CA VAL A 39 -3.76 2.60 3.78
C VAL A 39 -5.26 2.90 3.85
N CYS A 40 -6.09 2.19 3.08
CA CYS A 40 -7.55 2.33 3.16
C CYS A 40 -8.08 1.97 4.55
N THR A 41 -7.66 0.83 5.10
CA THR A 41 -8.07 0.39 6.44
C THR A 41 -7.71 1.41 7.52
N LEU A 42 -6.52 2.02 7.43
CA LEU A 42 -6.10 3.06 8.36
C LEU A 42 -6.96 4.32 8.25
N TYR A 43 -7.35 4.71 7.03
CA TYR A 43 -8.21 5.88 6.80
C TYR A 43 -9.63 5.64 7.31
N GLU A 44 -10.21 4.47 7.03
CA GLU A 44 -11.55 4.09 7.50
C GLU A 44 -11.64 4.05 9.04
N ARG A 45 -10.52 3.71 9.70
CA ARG A 45 -10.41 3.72 11.16
C ARG A 45 -10.08 5.10 11.74
N GLY A 46 -9.95 6.14 10.90
CA GLY A 46 -9.58 7.48 11.31
C GLY A 46 -8.15 7.59 11.87
N GLN A 47 -7.27 6.63 11.56
CA GLN A 47 -5.88 6.60 12.02
C GLN A 47 -4.95 7.42 11.14
N ILE A 48 -5.40 7.80 9.95
CA ILE A 48 -4.71 8.74 9.05
C ILE A 48 -5.71 9.78 8.55
N SER A 49 -5.19 10.95 8.23
CA SER A 49 -5.94 12.05 7.65
C SER A 49 -6.26 11.82 6.17
N ALA A 50 -7.20 12.61 5.65
CA ALA A 50 -7.48 12.64 4.21
C ALA A 50 -6.27 13.09 3.38
N TYR A 51 -5.38 13.91 3.96
CA TYR A 51 -4.14 14.33 3.32
C TYR A 51 -3.21 13.14 3.08
N GLU A 52 -2.89 12.39 4.14
CA GLU A 52 -2.03 11.20 4.08
C GLU A 52 -2.59 10.12 3.16
N TRP A 53 -3.90 9.91 3.19
CA TRP A 53 -4.57 8.98 2.28
C TRP A 53 -4.43 9.41 0.81
N ASN A 54 -4.65 10.70 0.50
CA ASN A 54 -4.51 11.21 -0.86
C ASN A 54 -3.06 11.12 -1.37
N GLU A 55 -2.07 11.45 -0.54
CA GLU A 55 -0.65 11.32 -0.88
C GLU A 55 -0.29 9.88 -1.27
N MET A 56 -0.74 8.89 -0.50
CA MET A 56 -0.51 7.48 -0.80
C MET A 56 -1.27 7.02 -2.04
N LYS A 57 -2.50 7.51 -2.24
CA LYS A 57 -3.32 7.22 -3.42
C LYS A 57 -2.64 7.67 -4.71
N ASP A 58 -2.18 8.91 -4.75
CA ASP A 58 -1.53 9.47 -5.94
C ASP A 58 -0.23 8.74 -6.27
N LEU A 59 0.49 8.28 -5.25
CA LEU A 59 1.70 7.48 -5.42
C LEU A 59 1.43 6.06 -5.94
N LEU A 60 0.40 5.38 -5.44
CA LEU A 60 0.10 3.99 -5.76
C LEU A 60 -0.73 3.81 -7.04
N LYS A 61 -1.59 4.77 -7.37
CA LYS A 61 -2.46 4.76 -8.56
C LYS A 61 -1.72 4.45 -9.88
N PRO A 62 -0.59 5.09 -10.23
CA PRO A 62 0.10 4.78 -11.49
C PRO A 62 0.66 3.35 -11.53
N SER A 63 1.15 2.84 -10.41
CA SER A 63 1.71 1.48 -10.33
C SER A 63 0.62 0.41 -10.39
N ILE A 64 -0.53 0.64 -9.74
CA ILE A 64 -1.70 -0.24 -9.81
C ILE A 64 -2.29 -0.25 -11.22
N SER A 65 -2.42 0.92 -11.86
CA SER A 65 -2.96 1.04 -13.24
C SER A 65 -2.09 0.29 -14.26
N LYS A 66 -0.75 0.37 -14.11
CA LYS A 66 0.17 -0.40 -14.95
C LYS A 66 0.04 -1.90 -14.73
N ALA A 67 -0.09 -2.35 -13.48
CA ALA A 67 -0.26 -3.77 -13.19
C ALA A 67 -1.56 -4.34 -13.76
N SER A 68 -2.67 -3.60 -13.70
CA SER A 68 -3.93 -4.02 -14.33
C SER A 68 -3.82 -4.11 -15.84
N LEU A 69 -3.13 -3.17 -16.49
CA LEU A 69 -2.90 -3.22 -17.95
C LEU A 69 -2.05 -4.43 -18.36
N VAL A 70 -0.97 -4.71 -17.61
CA VAL A 70 -0.13 -5.89 -17.87
C VAL A 70 -0.92 -7.18 -17.73
N ARG A 71 -1.80 -7.28 -16.72
CA ARG A 71 -2.65 -8.46 -16.54
C ARG A 71 -3.58 -8.67 -17.74
N ILE A 72 -4.27 -7.62 -18.20
CA ILE A 72 -5.14 -7.70 -19.38
C ILE A 72 -4.36 -8.17 -20.61
N MET A 73 -3.16 -7.61 -20.84
CA MET A 73 -2.33 -8.00 -21.99
C MET A 73 -1.86 -9.46 -21.94
N VAL A 74 -1.58 -9.98 -20.74
CA VAL A 74 -1.21 -11.38 -20.55
C VAL A 74 -2.41 -12.29 -20.80
N ASP A 75 -3.57 -11.97 -20.22
CA ASP A 75 -4.81 -12.74 -20.39
C ASP A 75 -5.21 -12.79 -21.88
N ASP A 76 -5.21 -11.64 -22.58
CA ASP A 76 -5.40 -11.55 -24.04
C ASP A 76 -4.41 -12.43 -24.84
N SER A 77 -3.15 -12.47 -24.42
CA SER A 77 -2.12 -13.26 -25.12
C SER A 77 -2.31 -14.76 -24.91
N PHE A 78 -2.88 -15.18 -23.78
CA PHE A 78 -3.18 -16.59 -23.52
C PHE A 78 -4.39 -17.03 -24.35
N GLU A 79 -5.45 -16.22 -24.41
CA GLU A 79 -6.65 -16.54 -25.19
C GLU A 79 -6.34 -16.71 -26.70
N ARG A 80 -5.45 -15.88 -27.25
CA ARG A 80 -5.01 -16.00 -28.65
C ARG A 80 -4.16 -17.22 -28.97
N LYS A 81 -3.57 -17.88 -27.96
CA LYS A 81 -2.77 -19.10 -28.16
C LYS A 81 -3.61 -20.38 -28.08
N THR A 82 -4.82 -20.28 -27.56
CA THR A 82 -5.76 -21.42 -27.38
C THR A 82 -6.91 -21.43 -28.38
N ALA A 83 -7.01 -20.41 -29.24
CA ALA A 83 -7.93 -20.31 -30.37
C ALA A 83 -7.23 -20.71 -31.67
#